data_AF-A0A5E7TE73-F1
#
_entry.id   AF-A0A5E7TE73-F1
#
_cell.length_a   1.000
_cell.length_b   1.000
_cell.length_c   1.000
_cell.angle_alpha   90.00
_cell.angle_beta   90.00
_cell.angle_gamma   90.00
#
_symmetry.space_group_name_H-M   'P 1'
#
loop_
_entity.id
_entity.type
_entity.pdbx_description
1 polymer ?
#
loop_
_entity_poly.entity_id
_entity_poly.type
_entity_poly.pdbx_seq_one_letter_code
_entity_poly.pdbx_strand_id
1 'polypeptide(L)'
;MKNEHRAPGALPGGDQSIVDALPEALRECLSRAGRVVLIANNPAITAADFQALNIGANDVVVSFNTCIKAPLLNSQSVNIFVHGCNAPDAYFFGLPCGPDVQRLLDHASERCFTLLLGSITPMSALPGVAMYMDRIPLPPLLNYPVTRPSGKLYAGPSTGFSTLVLFDWLRGYAGFTYQLMTLGFSNEAGKLWGGHAWDYERNWLQASDVIVVPLQPRRWWQKLFRPK
;
A
#
# COMPACT_ATOMS: atom_id res chain seq x y z
N MET A 1 -18.32 -22.67 -1.80
CA MET A 1 -17.50 -23.30 -0.75
C MET A 1 -16.24 -23.85 -1.38
N LYS A 2 -15.09 -23.21 -1.17
CA LYS A 2 -13.79 -23.77 -1.57
C LYS A 2 -13.20 -24.41 -0.31
N ASN A 3 -13.07 -25.73 -0.34
CA ASN A 3 -12.54 -26.55 0.75
C ASN A 3 -11.07 -26.22 0.98
N GLU A 4 -10.76 -25.76 2.19
CA GLU A 4 -9.42 -25.74 2.75
C GLU A 4 -9.03 -27.15 3.15
N HIS A 5 -8.00 -27.73 2.51
CA HIS A 5 -7.25 -28.86 3.07
C HIS A 5 -5.80 -28.79 2.58
N ARG A 6 -4.90 -28.31 3.46
CA ARG A 6 -3.65 -28.98 3.87
C ARG A 6 -2.77 -28.07 4.75
N ALA A 7 -2.31 -28.61 5.88
CA ALA A 7 -1.10 -28.24 6.62
C ALA A 7 -0.41 -29.56 7.06
N PRO A 8 0.93 -29.64 7.20
CA PRO A 8 1.62 -28.98 8.31
C PRO A 8 3.00 -28.37 7.96
N GLY A 9 3.21 -27.19 8.53
CA GLY A 9 4.34 -26.29 8.34
C GLY A 9 3.73 -24.91 8.32
N ALA A 10 3.50 -24.32 9.50
CA ALA A 10 2.89 -23.00 9.62
C ALA A 10 3.69 -22.03 8.75
N LEU A 11 3.11 -21.60 7.63
CA LEU A 11 3.70 -20.57 6.81
C LEU A 11 3.88 -19.34 7.70
N PRO A 12 5.01 -18.61 7.62
CA PRO A 12 5.19 -17.44 8.47
C PRO A 12 4.04 -16.45 8.30
N GLY A 13 3.38 -16.06 9.40
CA GLY A 13 2.17 -15.24 9.42
C GLY A 13 0.88 -15.96 9.00
N GLY A 14 0.87 -17.29 8.88
CA GLY A 14 -0.28 -18.09 8.43
C GLY A 14 -1.42 -18.23 9.43
N ASP A 15 -1.21 -17.82 10.69
CA ASP A 15 -2.21 -17.78 11.76
C ASP A 15 -2.91 -16.42 11.89
N GLN A 16 -2.46 -15.39 11.15
CA GLN A 16 -3.05 -14.06 11.22
C GLN A 16 -4.36 -13.97 10.42
N SER A 17 -5.41 -13.46 11.04
CA SER A 17 -6.66 -13.15 10.34
C SER A 17 -6.46 -11.90 9.48
N ILE A 18 -6.74 -12.03 8.17
CA ILE A 18 -6.60 -10.91 7.23
C ILE A 18 -7.60 -9.81 7.55
N VAL A 19 -8.85 -10.15 7.87
CA VAL A 19 -9.90 -9.13 8.09
C VAL A 19 -9.85 -8.60 9.52
N ASP A 20 -9.58 -9.47 10.51
CA ASP A 20 -9.62 -9.06 11.91
C ASP A 20 -8.39 -8.23 12.33
N ALA A 21 -7.31 -8.26 11.53
CA ALA A 21 -6.18 -7.36 11.68
C ALA A 21 -6.51 -5.89 11.38
N LEU A 22 -7.62 -5.61 10.67
CA LEU A 22 -8.08 -4.24 10.41
C LEU A 22 -8.90 -3.73 11.62
N PRO A 23 -8.62 -2.52 12.15
CA PRO A 23 -9.49 -1.86 13.11
C PRO A 23 -10.93 -1.76 12.59
N GLU A 24 -11.90 -1.89 13.47
CA GLU A 24 -13.32 -1.86 13.11
C GLU A 24 -13.70 -0.60 12.32
N ALA A 25 -13.29 0.58 12.80
CA ALA A 25 -13.53 1.85 12.11
C ALA A 25 -12.94 1.88 10.68
N LEU A 26 -11.80 1.22 10.45
CA LEU A 26 -11.22 1.09 9.12
C LEU A 26 -12.05 0.15 8.24
N ARG A 27 -12.53 -0.98 8.79
CA ARG A 27 -13.45 -1.88 8.06
C ARG A 27 -14.73 -1.16 7.65
N GLU A 28 -15.31 -0.36 8.55
CA GLU A 28 -16.49 0.44 8.23
C GLU A 28 -16.23 1.44 7.10
N CYS A 29 -15.10 2.17 7.17
CA CYS A 29 -14.69 3.08 6.11
C CYS A 29 -14.57 2.36 4.76
N LEU A 30 -13.89 1.22 4.73
CA LEU A 30 -13.70 0.42 3.51
C LEU A 30 -15.02 -0.13 2.97
N SER A 31 -15.97 -0.51 3.82
CA SER A 31 -17.28 -1.02 3.39
C SER A 31 -18.14 0.02 2.67
N ARG A 32 -17.91 1.30 2.97
CA ARG A 32 -18.63 2.44 2.37
C ARG A 32 -17.84 3.14 1.27
N ALA A 33 -16.58 2.76 1.08
CA ALA A 33 -15.70 3.40 0.11
C ALA A 33 -16.20 3.16 -1.32
N GLY A 34 -16.24 4.21 -2.13
CA GLY A 34 -16.44 4.08 -3.57
C GLY A 34 -15.17 3.63 -4.27
N ARG A 35 -14.03 4.19 -3.84
CA ARG A 35 -12.70 3.88 -4.39
C ARG A 35 -11.67 3.75 -3.29
N VAL A 36 -10.73 2.82 -3.49
CA VAL A 36 -9.45 2.78 -2.78
C VAL A 36 -8.36 3.10 -3.80
N VAL A 37 -7.60 4.17 -3.54
CA VAL A 37 -6.57 4.67 -4.46
C VAL A 37 -5.19 4.57 -3.80
N LEU A 38 -4.35 3.68 -4.34
CA LEU A 38 -2.97 3.52 -3.89
C LEU A 38 -2.06 4.49 -4.64
N ILE A 39 -1.45 5.43 -3.91
CA ILE A 39 -0.57 6.45 -4.47
C ILE A 39 0.88 6.04 -4.26
N ALA A 40 1.59 5.68 -5.33
CA ALA A 40 3.00 5.34 -5.24
C ALA A 40 3.86 6.54 -4.79
N ASN A 41 5.04 6.26 -4.23
CA ASN A 41 6.10 7.26 -4.02
C ASN A 41 6.82 7.63 -5.33
N ASN A 42 6.06 7.79 -6.41
CA ASN A 42 6.60 8.08 -7.73
C ASN A 42 6.84 9.61 -7.88
N PRO A 43 8.07 10.06 -8.19
CA PRO A 43 8.38 11.48 -8.39
C PRO A 43 7.79 12.09 -9.68
N ALA A 44 7.20 11.29 -10.57
CA ALA A 44 6.43 11.77 -11.70
C ALA A 44 5.04 12.31 -11.29
N ILE A 45 4.47 11.83 -10.18
CA ILE A 45 3.17 12.30 -9.67
C ILE A 45 3.26 13.76 -9.23
N THR A 46 2.32 14.57 -9.70
CA THR A 46 2.16 16.00 -9.50
C THR A 46 0.81 16.34 -8.85
N ALA A 47 0.61 17.61 -8.50
CA ALA A 47 -0.69 18.09 -8.02
C ALA A 47 -1.81 17.96 -9.06
N ALA A 48 -1.50 18.05 -10.36
CA ALA A 48 -2.49 17.89 -11.43
C ALA A 48 -3.06 16.46 -11.46
N ASP A 49 -2.25 15.46 -11.15
CA ASP A 49 -2.71 14.07 -11.02
C ASP A 49 -3.73 13.93 -9.89
N PHE A 50 -3.47 14.56 -8.74
CA PHE A 50 -4.38 14.57 -7.59
C PHE A 50 -5.68 15.32 -7.89
N GLN A 51 -5.60 16.45 -8.58
CA GLN A 51 -6.78 17.18 -9.02
C GLN A 51 -7.63 16.35 -9.99
N ALA A 52 -6.99 15.66 -10.94
CA ALA A 52 -7.67 14.79 -11.91
C ALA A 52 -8.36 13.58 -11.24
N LEU A 53 -7.80 13.06 -10.15
CA LEU A 53 -8.44 12.00 -9.36
C LEU A 53 -9.75 12.45 -8.72
N ASN A 54 -9.92 13.76 -8.47
CA ASN A 54 -11.07 14.35 -7.81
C ASN A 54 -11.43 13.60 -6.51
N ILE A 55 -10.44 13.48 -5.61
CA ILE A 55 -10.57 12.74 -4.35
C ILE A 55 -11.59 13.43 -3.43
N GLY A 56 -12.63 12.71 -3.03
CA GLY A 56 -13.70 13.17 -2.17
C GLY A 56 -13.89 12.33 -0.90
N ALA A 57 -15.00 12.57 -0.20
CA ALA A 57 -15.25 11.98 1.12
C ALA A 57 -15.52 10.47 1.14
N ASN A 58 -15.88 9.88 -0.01
CA ASN A 58 -16.12 8.44 -0.14
C ASN A 58 -14.87 7.68 -0.64
N ASP A 59 -13.75 8.38 -0.79
CA ASP A 59 -12.50 7.77 -1.23
C ASP A 59 -11.60 7.43 -0.06
N VAL A 60 -10.90 6.32 -0.21
CA VAL A 60 -9.80 5.90 0.66
C VAL A 60 -8.50 6.09 -0.11
N VAL A 61 -7.57 6.86 0.44
CA VAL A 61 -6.29 7.17 -0.19
C VAL A 61 -5.17 6.53 0.61
N VAL A 62 -4.34 5.74 -0.07
CA VAL A 62 -3.28 4.96 0.57
C VAL A 62 -1.92 5.53 0.16
N SER A 63 -1.10 5.88 1.15
CA SER A 63 0.26 6.42 0.98
C SER A 63 1.29 5.55 1.67
N PHE A 64 2.54 5.56 1.19
CA PHE A 64 3.55 4.58 1.60
C PHE A 64 4.78 5.19 2.27
N ASN A 65 5.27 4.49 3.28
CA ASN A 65 6.54 4.72 3.97
C ASN A 65 6.64 6.17 4.45
N THR A 66 7.58 6.95 3.92
CA THR A 66 7.75 8.39 4.25
C THR A 66 6.59 9.26 3.78
N CYS A 67 5.59 8.70 3.08
CA CYS A 67 4.37 9.37 2.66
C CYS A 67 4.65 10.70 1.94
N ILE A 68 5.59 10.69 0.99
CA ILE A 68 6.08 11.91 0.31
C ILE A 68 4.99 12.70 -0.43
N LYS A 69 3.80 12.12 -0.62
CA LYS A 69 2.63 12.76 -1.24
C LYS A 69 1.63 13.32 -0.23
N ALA A 70 1.90 13.24 1.07
CA ALA A 70 1.06 13.79 2.13
C ALA A 70 0.67 15.28 1.94
N PRO A 71 1.53 16.18 1.41
CA PRO A 71 1.12 17.56 1.12
C PRO A 71 -0.06 17.69 0.14
N LEU A 72 -0.31 16.67 -0.68
CA LEU A 72 -1.37 16.66 -1.70
C LEU A 72 -2.66 15.99 -1.21
N LEU A 73 -2.64 15.40 -0.01
CA LEU A 73 -3.78 14.73 0.61
C LEU A 73 -4.71 15.75 1.31
N ASN A 74 -5.97 15.37 1.46
CA ASN A 74 -6.99 16.18 2.12
C ASN A 74 -7.64 15.43 3.29
N SER A 75 -8.23 16.19 4.21
CA SER A 75 -8.92 15.67 5.40
C SER A 75 -10.34 15.12 5.13
N GLN A 76 -10.88 15.32 3.92
CA GLN A 76 -12.22 14.84 3.58
C GLN A 76 -12.20 13.34 3.26
N SER A 77 -11.19 12.87 2.55
CA SER A 77 -10.98 11.44 2.29
C SER A 77 -10.56 10.68 3.55
N VAL A 78 -10.69 9.35 3.51
CA VAL A 78 -10.03 8.48 4.48
C VAL A 78 -8.59 8.28 4.04
N ASN A 79 -7.63 8.55 4.91
CA ASN A 79 -6.20 8.42 4.62
C ASN A 79 -5.62 7.20 5.35
N ILE A 80 -4.94 6.31 4.62
CA ILE A 80 -4.22 5.18 5.17
C ILE A 80 -2.73 5.38 4.92
N PHE A 81 -1.96 5.46 6.00
CA PHE A 81 -0.50 5.58 5.96
C PHE A 81 0.12 4.20 6.21
N VAL A 82 0.78 3.66 5.19
CA VAL A 82 1.30 2.29 5.22
C VAL A 82 2.81 2.31 5.40
N HIS A 83 3.31 1.65 6.43
CA HIS A 83 4.74 1.62 6.73
C HIS A 83 5.25 0.19 6.67
N GLY A 84 6.21 -0.05 5.77
CA GLY A 84 6.95 -1.32 5.74
C GLY A 84 8.00 -1.37 6.84
N CYS A 85 8.18 -2.53 7.46
CA CYS A 85 9.25 -2.79 8.42
C CYS A 85 10.59 -3.00 7.69
N ASN A 86 11.64 -2.33 8.15
CA ASN A 86 13.01 -2.77 7.95
C ASN A 86 13.36 -3.75 9.08
N ALA A 87 13.13 -5.04 8.83
CA ALA A 87 13.31 -6.10 9.81
C ALA A 87 14.73 -6.15 10.44
N PRO A 88 15.84 -6.04 9.67
CA PRO A 88 17.19 -5.99 10.23
C PRO A 88 17.41 -4.92 11.31
N ASP A 89 16.83 -3.74 11.12
CA ASP A 89 17.05 -2.57 11.98
C ASP A 89 15.84 -2.26 12.89
N ALA A 90 14.82 -3.12 12.86
CA ALA A 90 13.61 -3.05 13.69
C ALA A 90 12.89 -1.67 13.69
N TYR A 91 12.82 -1.00 12.54
CA TYR A 91 12.06 0.25 12.39
C TYR A 91 11.08 0.19 11.22
N PHE A 92 10.08 1.08 11.24
CA PHE A 92 9.13 1.25 10.15
C PHE A 92 9.48 2.49 9.32
N PHE A 93 9.55 2.33 8.00
CA PHE A 93 9.90 3.44 7.12
C PHE A 93 8.87 4.58 7.24
N GLY A 94 9.35 5.80 7.48
CA GLY A 94 8.50 6.98 7.61
C GLY A 94 7.84 7.16 8.98
N LEU A 95 8.23 6.36 9.97
CA LEU A 95 7.97 6.64 11.38
C LEU A 95 9.23 7.19 12.06
N PRO A 96 9.13 8.21 12.93
CA PRO A 96 7.92 9.00 13.20
C PRO A 96 7.43 9.77 11.96
N CYS A 97 6.13 10.04 11.92
CA CYS A 97 5.49 10.70 10.79
C CYS A 97 6.08 12.10 10.54
N GLY A 98 6.19 12.46 9.25
CA GLY A 98 6.54 13.82 8.84
C GLY A 98 5.42 14.84 9.13
N PRO A 99 5.71 16.15 9.03
CA PRO A 99 4.80 17.22 9.44
C PRO A 99 3.46 17.20 8.69
N ASP A 100 3.46 16.84 7.39
CA ASP A 100 2.22 16.81 6.60
C ASP A 100 1.28 15.67 6.99
N VAL A 101 1.85 14.52 7.35
CA VAL A 101 1.07 13.39 7.89
C VAL A 101 0.56 13.74 9.28
N GLN A 102 1.43 14.33 10.13
CA GLN A 102 1.03 14.77 11.47
C GLN A 102 -0.10 15.80 11.40
N ARG A 103 -0.04 16.76 10.49
CA ARG A 103 -1.12 17.72 10.25
C ARG A 103 -2.45 17.03 9.94
N LEU A 104 -2.46 15.97 9.11
CA LEU A 104 -3.68 15.24 8.81
C LEU A 104 -4.21 14.49 10.03
N LEU A 105 -3.32 13.86 10.80
CA LEU A 105 -3.68 13.19 12.05
C LEU A 105 -4.29 14.17 13.06
N ASP A 106 -3.72 15.37 13.20
CA ASP A 106 -4.20 16.37 14.16
C ASP A 106 -5.59 16.94 13.78
N HIS A 107 -5.89 17.04 12.47
CA HIS A 107 -7.13 17.67 11.98
C HIS A 107 -8.24 16.67 11.63
N ALA A 108 -7.91 15.41 11.41
CA ALA A 108 -8.84 14.39 10.91
C ALA A 108 -8.48 12.99 11.41
N SER A 109 -8.14 12.86 12.70
CA SER A 109 -7.69 11.60 13.33
C SER A 109 -8.65 10.43 13.06
N GLU A 110 -9.95 10.64 13.14
CA GLU A 110 -10.98 9.61 12.90
C GLU A 110 -11.02 9.09 11.46
N ARG A 111 -10.40 9.81 10.51
CA ARG A 111 -10.32 9.46 9.10
C ARG A 111 -8.90 9.09 8.69
N CYS A 112 -7.99 8.96 9.65
CA CYS A 112 -6.60 8.60 9.42
C CYS A 112 -6.29 7.27 10.10
N PHE A 113 -5.76 6.33 9.33
CA PHE A 113 -5.38 5.00 9.81
C PHE A 113 -3.93 4.69 9.48
N THR A 114 -3.32 3.87 10.31
CA THR A 114 -1.95 3.39 10.08
C THR A 114 -1.99 1.89 9.77
N LEU A 115 -1.24 1.47 8.76
CA LEU A 115 -1.05 0.06 8.42
C LEU A 115 0.43 -0.28 8.52
N LEU A 116 0.79 -1.19 9.42
CA LEU A 116 2.15 -1.67 9.60
C LEU A 116 2.31 -3.03 8.95
N LEU A 117 3.30 -3.17 8.07
CA LEU A 117 3.55 -4.39 7.31
C LEU A 117 4.93 -4.98 7.59
N GLY A 118 5.00 -6.28 7.79
CA GLY A 118 6.26 -7.03 7.80
C GLY A 118 7.00 -7.02 9.13
N SER A 119 6.32 -6.70 10.24
CA SER A 119 6.94 -6.86 11.55
C SER A 119 7.24 -8.33 11.80
N ILE A 120 8.49 -8.66 12.10
CA ILE A 120 8.90 -10.02 12.53
C ILE A 120 8.93 -10.16 14.06
N THR A 121 8.74 -9.05 14.77
CA THR A 121 8.69 -9.01 16.23
C THR A 121 7.25 -8.77 16.69
N PRO A 122 6.73 -9.51 17.68
CA PRO A 122 5.44 -9.22 18.29
C PRO A 122 5.39 -7.79 18.81
N MET A 123 4.30 -7.08 18.52
CA MET A 123 4.04 -5.74 19.02
C MET A 123 2.67 -5.70 19.68
N SER A 124 2.52 -4.81 20.67
CA SER A 124 1.22 -4.57 21.28
C SER A 124 0.27 -3.92 20.27
N ALA A 125 -1.00 -4.31 20.30
CA ALA A 125 -2.02 -3.67 19.50
C ALA A 125 -2.13 -2.19 19.87
N LEU A 126 -2.26 -1.33 18.85
CA LEU A 126 -2.46 0.10 19.02
C LEU A 126 -3.81 0.50 18.39
N PRO A 127 -4.62 1.35 19.05
CA PRO A 127 -5.87 1.85 18.48
C PRO A 127 -5.64 2.51 17.11
N GLY A 128 -6.50 2.22 16.14
CA GLY A 128 -6.40 2.80 14.79
C GLY A 128 -5.22 2.30 13.94
N VAL A 129 -4.47 1.32 14.44
CA VAL A 129 -3.34 0.69 13.72
C VAL A 129 -3.73 -0.72 13.31
N ALA A 130 -3.73 -0.97 12.00
CA ALA A 130 -3.73 -2.31 11.44
C ALA A 130 -2.30 -2.84 11.40
N MET A 131 -2.08 -4.10 11.79
CA MET A 131 -0.76 -4.72 11.76
C MET A 131 -0.83 -6.08 11.08
N TYR A 132 0.02 -6.28 10.08
CA TYR A 132 0.26 -7.58 9.49
C TYR A 132 1.72 -7.98 9.74
N MET A 133 1.86 -9.09 10.45
CA MET A 133 3.16 -9.64 10.81
C MET A 133 3.71 -10.48 9.66
N ASP A 134 5.03 -10.42 9.51
CA ASP A 134 5.78 -11.11 8.45
C ASP A 134 5.11 -10.96 7.07
N ARG A 135 4.66 -12.07 6.45
CA ARG A 135 3.92 -12.05 5.19
C ARG A 135 2.44 -12.24 5.44
N ILE A 136 1.64 -11.34 4.87
CA ILE A 136 0.19 -11.53 4.77
C ILE A 136 -0.06 -12.86 4.02
N PRO A 137 -0.90 -13.78 4.53
CA PRO A 137 -1.05 -15.13 4.01
C PRO A 137 -1.92 -15.17 2.73
N LEU A 138 -1.56 -14.36 1.75
CA LEU A 138 -2.23 -14.26 0.46
C LEU A 138 -1.38 -14.91 -0.64
N PRO A 139 -1.97 -15.68 -1.58
CA PRO A 139 -1.21 -16.44 -2.56
C PRO A 139 -0.16 -15.64 -3.35
N PRO A 140 -0.42 -14.40 -3.81
CA PRO A 140 0.62 -13.62 -4.51
C PRO A 140 1.84 -13.27 -3.66
N LEU A 141 1.70 -13.22 -2.33
CA LEU A 141 2.76 -12.90 -1.38
C LEU A 141 3.46 -14.16 -0.86
N LEU A 142 2.72 -15.25 -0.69
CA LEU A 142 3.26 -16.56 -0.34
C LEU A 142 4.10 -17.14 -1.50
N ASN A 143 3.66 -16.94 -2.74
CA ASN A 143 4.37 -17.40 -3.95
C ASN A 143 5.37 -16.37 -4.50
N TYR A 144 5.72 -15.34 -3.72
CA TYR A 144 6.63 -14.29 -4.17
C TYR A 144 8.04 -14.85 -4.44
N PRO A 145 8.69 -14.50 -5.57
CA PRO A 145 10.03 -14.98 -5.89
C PRO A 145 11.05 -14.69 -4.79
N VAL A 146 11.78 -15.72 -4.37
CA VAL A 146 12.79 -15.60 -3.29
C VAL A 146 14.17 -15.25 -3.84
N THR A 147 14.52 -15.78 -5.01
CA THR A 147 15.85 -15.65 -5.63
C THR A 147 15.76 -14.94 -6.97
N ARG A 148 16.75 -14.09 -7.24
CA ARG A 148 16.99 -13.47 -8.55
C ARG A 148 17.58 -14.50 -9.53
N PRO A 149 17.55 -14.23 -10.85
CA PRO A 149 18.29 -15.03 -11.83
C PRO A 149 19.80 -15.13 -11.54
N SER A 150 20.38 -14.13 -10.85
CA SER A 150 21.78 -14.13 -10.43
C SER A 150 22.08 -14.96 -9.17
N GLY A 151 21.08 -15.61 -8.56
CA GLY A 151 21.21 -16.37 -7.32
C GLY A 151 21.16 -15.54 -6.03
N LYS A 152 21.20 -14.21 -6.11
CA LYS A 152 21.01 -13.34 -4.92
C LYS A 152 19.55 -13.34 -4.46
N LEU A 153 19.32 -13.20 -3.15
CA LEU A 153 17.98 -13.11 -2.61
C LEU A 153 17.30 -11.77 -2.95
N TYR A 154 15.99 -11.80 -3.11
CA TYR A 154 15.14 -10.63 -2.97
C TYR A 154 14.96 -10.31 -1.48
N ALA A 155 14.79 -9.03 -1.14
CA ALA A 155 14.45 -8.62 0.22
C ALA A 155 13.00 -8.97 0.58
N GLY A 156 12.14 -9.17 -0.42
CA GLY A 156 10.72 -9.45 -0.27
C GLY A 156 9.86 -8.57 -1.19
N PRO A 157 8.52 -8.66 -1.08
CA PRO A 157 7.61 -7.76 -1.77
C PRO A 157 7.79 -6.31 -1.34
N SER A 158 7.54 -5.38 -2.26
CA SER A 158 7.48 -3.96 -1.90
C SER A 158 6.28 -3.67 -0.98
N THR A 159 6.40 -2.66 -0.10
CA THR A 159 5.27 -2.21 0.73
C THR A 159 4.03 -1.93 -0.12
N GLY A 160 4.24 -1.30 -1.28
CA GLY A 160 3.18 -1.00 -2.25
C GLY A 160 2.51 -2.27 -2.79
N PHE A 161 3.27 -3.30 -3.15
CA PHE A 161 2.72 -4.55 -3.66
C PHE A 161 2.00 -5.37 -2.58
N SER A 162 2.56 -5.50 -1.38
CA SER A 162 1.89 -6.17 -0.26
C SER A 162 0.53 -5.54 0.05
N THR A 163 0.49 -4.21 0.03
CA THR A 163 -0.75 -3.44 0.24
C THR A 163 -1.73 -3.60 -0.90
N LEU A 164 -1.25 -3.56 -2.14
CA LEU A 164 -2.07 -3.77 -3.33
C LEU A 164 -2.76 -5.13 -3.29
N VAL A 165 -2.02 -6.19 -2.99
CA VAL A 165 -2.57 -7.56 -2.89
C VAL A 165 -3.58 -7.66 -1.73
N LEU A 166 -3.32 -6.98 -0.60
CA LEU A 166 -4.27 -6.94 0.52
C LEU A 166 -5.60 -6.30 0.12
N PHE A 167 -5.59 -5.09 -0.43
CA PHE A 167 -6.82 -4.40 -0.84
C PHE A 167 -7.50 -5.09 -2.03
N ASP A 168 -6.74 -5.73 -2.91
CA ASP A 168 -7.30 -6.53 -3.99
C ASP A 168 -8.06 -7.76 -3.49
N TRP A 169 -7.54 -8.43 -2.46
CA TRP A 169 -8.23 -9.53 -1.82
C TRP A 169 -9.45 -9.05 -1.04
N LEU A 170 -9.32 -7.94 -0.29
CA LEU A 170 -10.41 -7.39 0.53
C LEU A 170 -11.62 -7.00 -0.33
N ARG A 171 -11.47 -6.38 -1.50
CA ARG A 171 -12.63 -6.06 -2.37
C ARG A 171 -13.39 -7.27 -2.89
N GLY A 172 -12.83 -8.48 -2.78
CA GLY A 172 -13.53 -9.74 -3.06
C GLY A 172 -14.14 -10.40 -1.82
N TYR A 173 -13.86 -9.87 -0.62
CA TYR A 173 -14.41 -10.33 0.65
C TYR A 173 -15.76 -9.67 0.94
N ALA A 174 -16.66 -10.39 1.60
CA ALA A 174 -18.02 -9.91 1.87
C ALA A 174 -18.01 -8.58 2.63
N GLY A 175 -18.78 -7.60 2.14
CA GLY A 175 -18.93 -6.29 2.76
C GLY A 175 -18.02 -5.19 2.21
N PHE A 176 -17.11 -5.50 1.27
CA PHE A 176 -16.29 -4.50 0.58
C PHE A 176 -16.62 -4.50 -0.92
N THR A 177 -16.90 -3.32 -1.49
CA THR A 177 -17.35 -3.20 -2.89
C THR A 177 -16.66 -2.07 -3.67
N TYR A 178 -15.57 -1.52 -3.14
CA TYR A 178 -14.86 -0.40 -3.76
C TYR A 178 -14.16 -0.83 -5.06
N GLN A 179 -13.96 0.15 -5.94
CA GLN A 179 -13.00 0.03 -7.03
C GLN A 179 -11.58 0.22 -6.50
N LEU A 180 -10.65 -0.64 -6.92
CA LEU A 180 -9.24 -0.50 -6.57
C LEU A 180 -8.47 0.18 -7.70
N MET A 181 -7.77 1.25 -7.36
CA MET A 181 -7.02 2.08 -8.29
C MET A 181 -5.57 2.23 -7.85
N THR A 182 -4.67 2.40 -8.82
CA THR A 182 -3.27 2.75 -8.55
C THR A 182 -2.88 4.02 -9.31
N LEU A 183 -2.14 4.92 -8.66
CA LEU A 183 -1.51 6.08 -9.28
C LEU A 183 0.01 5.97 -9.18
N GLY A 184 0.69 6.02 -10.32
CA GLY A 184 2.15 6.04 -10.38
C GLY A 184 2.85 4.71 -10.10
N PHE A 185 2.14 3.58 -10.11
CA PHE A 185 2.68 2.22 -10.14
C PHE A 185 3.26 1.89 -11.54
N SER A 186 4.06 2.81 -12.07
CA SER A 186 4.61 2.79 -13.42
C SER A 186 6.14 2.86 -13.40
N ASN A 187 6.75 2.78 -14.59
CA ASN A 187 8.18 3.01 -14.78
C ASN A 187 8.50 4.49 -15.09
N GLU A 188 7.50 5.37 -14.97
CA GLU A 188 7.66 6.79 -15.26
C GLU A 188 8.40 7.47 -14.11
N ALA A 189 9.70 7.62 -14.26
CA ALA A 189 10.62 8.26 -13.31
C ALA A 189 10.78 7.55 -11.95
N GLY A 190 11.87 7.93 -11.27
CA GLY A 190 12.29 7.28 -10.03
C GLY A 190 13.15 6.04 -10.29
N LYS A 191 14.01 5.73 -9.32
CA LYS A 191 14.82 4.52 -9.34
C LYS A 191 14.07 3.45 -8.56
N LEU A 192 13.76 2.33 -9.21
CA LEU A 192 13.26 1.15 -8.54
C LEU A 192 14.37 0.54 -7.69
N TRP A 193 14.12 0.34 -6.39
CA TRP A 193 15.08 -0.33 -5.53
C TRP A 193 15.21 -1.79 -5.94
N GLY A 194 16.40 -2.23 -6.32
CA GLY A 194 16.60 -3.57 -6.87
C GLY A 194 16.39 -4.72 -5.88
N GLY A 195 15.95 -4.45 -4.64
CA GLY A 195 15.63 -5.48 -3.64
C GLY A 195 14.33 -6.23 -3.88
N HIS A 196 13.44 -5.73 -4.74
CA HIS A 196 12.15 -6.33 -5.05
C HIS A 196 12.15 -7.04 -6.43
N ALA A 197 11.29 -8.04 -6.58
CA ALA A 197 11.01 -8.73 -7.83
C ALA A 197 10.01 -7.92 -8.68
N TRP A 198 10.47 -6.78 -9.21
CA TRP A 198 9.61 -5.84 -9.93
C TRP A 198 8.86 -6.45 -11.11
N ASP A 199 9.49 -7.35 -11.87
CA ASP A 199 8.83 -8.02 -12.99
C ASP A 199 7.62 -8.83 -12.51
N TYR A 200 7.75 -9.53 -11.38
CA TYR A 200 6.64 -10.27 -10.77
C TYR A 200 5.52 -9.32 -10.31
N GLU A 201 5.85 -8.25 -9.59
CA GLU A 201 4.86 -7.28 -9.10
C GLU A 201 4.12 -6.58 -10.26
N ARG A 202 4.83 -6.27 -11.35
CA ARG A 202 4.28 -5.62 -12.54
C ARG A 202 3.42 -6.57 -13.34
N ASN A 203 3.88 -7.80 -13.57
CA ASN A 203 3.09 -8.81 -14.28
C ASN A 203 1.80 -9.14 -13.52
N TRP A 204 1.86 -9.21 -12.19
CA TRP A 204 0.68 -9.40 -11.36
C TRP A 204 -0.32 -8.24 -11.53
N LEU A 205 0.15 -6.98 -11.45
CA LEU A 205 -0.73 -5.81 -11.63
C LEU A 205 -1.30 -5.72 -13.06
N GLN A 206 -0.54 -6.14 -14.08
CA GLN A 206 -1.02 -6.17 -15.47
C GLN A 206 -2.07 -7.26 -15.72
N ALA A 207 -2.02 -8.35 -14.96
CA ALA A 207 -2.95 -9.47 -15.07
C ALA A 207 -4.21 -9.30 -14.19
N SER A 208 -4.26 -8.28 -13.33
CA SER A 208 -5.42 -7.99 -12.49
C SER A 208 -6.39 -7.01 -13.19
N ASP A 209 -7.59 -6.91 -12.65
CA ASP A 209 -8.62 -5.92 -13.02
C ASP A 209 -8.51 -4.61 -12.21
N VAL A 210 -7.35 -4.37 -11.58
CA VAL A 210 -7.07 -3.12 -10.88
C VAL A 210 -6.93 -1.97 -11.89
N ILE A 211 -7.58 -0.85 -11.60
CA ILE A 211 -7.57 0.31 -12.50
C ILE A 211 -6.25 1.07 -12.34
N VAL A 212 -5.41 1.03 -13.38
CA VAL A 212 -4.18 1.83 -13.44
C VAL A 212 -4.50 3.23 -13.94
N VAL A 213 -4.40 4.23 -13.08
CA VAL A 213 -4.64 5.63 -13.44
C VAL A 213 -3.41 6.20 -14.13
N PRO A 214 -3.53 6.65 -15.41
CA PRO A 214 -2.41 7.23 -16.12
C PRO A 214 -2.02 8.58 -15.49
N LEU A 215 -0.71 8.86 -15.48
CA LEU A 215 -0.23 10.18 -15.07
C LEU A 215 -0.60 11.24 -16.11
N GLN A 216 -0.88 12.45 -15.64
CA GLN A 216 -1.15 13.59 -16.48
C GLN A 216 0.06 13.91 -17.35
N PRO A 217 -0.14 14.16 -18.66
CA PRO A 217 0.95 14.40 -19.58
C PRO A 217 1.72 15.66 -19.18
N ARG A 218 3.02 15.51 -18.96
CA ARG A 218 3.92 16.64 -18.71
C ARG A 218 4.21 17.38 -20.01
N ARG A 219 4.08 18.70 -19.98
CA ARG A 219 4.50 19.55 -21.10
C ARG A 219 6.01 19.42 -21.30
N TRP A 220 6.47 19.51 -22.55
CA TRP A 220 7.86 19.25 -22.93
C TRP A 220 8.88 20.11 -22.16
N TRP A 221 8.55 21.37 -21.85
CA TRP A 221 9.40 22.28 -21.08
C TRP A 221 9.51 21.90 -19.59
N GLN A 222 8.49 21.29 -18.99
CA GLN A 222 8.55 20.80 -17.61
C GLN A 222 9.51 19.61 -17.44
N LYS A 223 9.84 18.91 -18.54
CA LYS A 223 10.84 17.84 -18.54
C LYS A 223 12.27 18.40 -18.56
N LEU A 224 12.49 19.61 -19.09
CA LEU A 224 13.80 20.24 -19.22
C LEU A 224 14.31 20.88 -17.92
N PHE A 225 13.42 21.32 -17.04
CA PHE A 225 13.77 22.04 -15.80
C PHE A 225 13.67 21.20 -14.53
N ARG A 226 13.83 19.88 -14.61
CA ARG A 226 13.83 19.03 -13.40
C ARG A 226 15.07 19.36 -12.55
N PRO A 227 14.93 19.81 -11.28
CA PRO A 227 16.06 19.78 -10.36
C PRO A 227 16.46 18.30 -10.17
N LYS A 228 17.77 18.05 -10.15
CA LYS A 228 18.36 16.72 -9.92
C LYS A 228 17.96 16.17 -8.56
#